data_AF-A0A835Y4L3-F1
#
_entry.id   AF-A0A835Y4L3-F1
#
_cell.length_a   1.000
_cell.length_b   1.000
_cell.length_c   1.000
_cell.angle_alpha   90.00
_cell.angle_beta   90.00
_cell.angle_gamma   90.00
#
_symmetry.space_group_name_H-M   'P 1'
#
loop_
_entity.id
_entity.type
_entity.pdbx_description
1 polymer ?
#
loop_
_entity_poly.entity_id
_entity_poly.type
_entity_poly.pdbx_seq_one_letter_code
_entity_poly.pdbx_strand_id
1 'polypeptide(L)'
;MQTPPSQGRPPPGPSGAGGPAPTVSPDLSSAAAPYSEIEPLLPRAGSYGAGAGGGAGGGAAGGGRGAAVEPPAGPPPPLQPPARATFAMAAPAGAGAPGRVGGPHAAGYWARAKAKAQAQMSEVRREAAGNVAAVREAAQEVVAADASLRQRLRAAAGLVAAVDSGPLAKWGARGLVCAFYVNQAAEAIETWAHLKDSPVRRRWASDPEPPPLAFPWIQVSLWLPLALLCLLGLGVPLTGGALLAKTVWEEAAITWRQIVTVIWYGSRPTEMLAKRLAIVGSTLLVVAHSAKDRARMRSYAGMLLSPDRPSSGPSRRRSAALLAGRLLLACLLLFAGWSQLRRIAHRGGSLWTATPLTPRQQADQAVRQAAAVLSSASDAAAAKAAGGATDAGGAAAVGPRSTGGAAGGGTAGGYGFVRHHYGIPDSHDNNWQLLELALCLPLVLGWQTSLVCRLLAGVLLLEAVTCWPFWAWFWPSWHAAAHARQHFFVDGAVAGGLVLLQALGPGSYTVDRLLSGKAE
;
A
#
# COMPACT_ATOMS: atom_id res chain seq x y z
N MET A 1 60.89 21.88 50.02
CA MET A 1 60.64 20.46 49.73
C MET A 1 59.64 19.95 50.74
N GLN A 2 58.38 19.76 50.37
CA GLN A 2 57.41 19.11 51.26
C GLN A 2 56.22 18.55 50.47
N THR A 3 56.12 17.22 50.60
CA THR A 3 55.01 16.25 50.57
C THR A 3 53.57 16.68 50.21
N PRO A 4 52.78 15.75 49.61
CA PRO A 4 51.43 16.00 49.11
C PRO A 4 50.37 15.92 50.22
N PRO A 5 49.21 16.60 50.07
CA PRO A 5 48.11 16.49 51.02
C PRO A 5 47.18 15.31 50.70
N SER A 6 46.74 14.70 51.78
CA SER A 6 45.85 13.54 51.90
C SER A 6 44.38 13.84 51.64
N GLN A 7 43.67 12.76 51.34
CA GLN A 7 42.24 12.61 51.03
C GLN A 7 41.27 13.24 52.04
N GLY A 8 40.21 13.87 51.52
CA GLY A 8 39.01 14.24 52.26
C GLY A 8 37.89 13.21 52.03
N ARG A 9 37.40 12.63 53.12
CA ARG A 9 36.26 11.69 53.18
C ARG A 9 34.95 12.49 53.33
N PRO A 10 33.88 12.22 52.57
CA PRO A 10 32.60 12.91 52.78
C PRO A 10 31.83 12.33 53.99
N PRO A 11 30.98 13.14 54.64
CA PRO A 11 30.29 12.77 55.88
C PRO A 11 29.11 11.80 55.65
N PRO A 12 28.70 11.04 56.69
CA PRO A 12 27.53 10.17 56.63
C PRO A 12 26.23 10.97 56.64
N GLY A 13 25.30 10.58 55.77
CA GLY A 13 23.95 11.14 55.70
C GLY A 13 23.05 10.71 56.86
N PRO A 14 22.02 11.51 57.20
CA PRO A 14 21.17 11.26 58.35
C PRO A 14 20.19 10.11 58.12
N SER A 15 20.08 9.26 59.13
CA SER A 15 19.02 8.29 59.37
C SER A 15 17.69 9.00 59.71
N GLY A 16 16.69 8.87 58.84
CA GLY A 16 15.28 9.16 59.13
C GLY A 16 14.45 7.93 58.78
N ALA A 17 13.94 7.21 59.78
CA ALA A 17 12.61 7.40 60.37
C ALA A 17 11.49 6.97 59.41
N GLY A 18 11.00 5.75 59.65
CA GLY A 18 9.87 5.17 58.94
C GLY A 18 8.57 5.90 59.24
N GLY A 19 7.78 6.07 58.18
CA GLY A 19 6.36 6.41 58.24
C GLY A 19 5.60 5.51 57.26
N PRO A 20 4.36 5.08 57.58
CA PRO A 20 3.59 4.18 56.74
C PRO A 20 3.07 4.90 55.49
N ALA A 21 3.21 4.24 54.34
CA ALA A 21 2.68 4.72 53.06
C ALA A 21 1.14 4.64 53.04
N PRO A 22 0.42 5.64 52.51
CA PRO A 22 -1.00 5.54 52.26
C PRO A 22 -1.27 4.64 51.04
N THR A 23 -2.07 3.62 51.23
CA THR A 23 -2.73 2.82 50.19
C THR A 23 -3.70 3.70 49.40
N VAL A 24 -3.35 4.01 48.15
CA VAL A 24 -4.29 4.50 47.14
C VAL A 24 -4.13 3.62 45.91
N SER A 25 -5.07 2.70 45.72
CA SER A 25 -5.30 2.00 44.46
C SER A 25 -5.98 2.95 43.48
N PRO A 26 -5.53 2.98 42.22
CA PRO A 26 -6.44 3.11 41.11
C PRO A 26 -6.40 1.84 40.27
N ASP A 27 -7.53 1.16 40.28
CA ASP A 27 -7.91 0.11 39.35
C ASP A 27 -7.92 0.69 37.92
N LEU A 28 -6.92 0.35 37.13
CA LEU A 28 -6.91 0.56 35.68
C LEU A 28 -6.34 -0.69 34.98
N SER A 29 -6.95 -1.84 35.22
CA SER A 29 -6.82 -3.00 34.34
C SER A 29 -7.75 -2.86 33.14
N SER A 30 -7.30 -2.09 32.14
CA SER A 30 -7.81 -2.17 30.77
C SER A 30 -6.62 -2.08 29.81
N ALA A 31 -5.65 -2.98 30.02
CA ALA A 31 -4.63 -3.26 29.03
C ALA A 31 -5.29 -4.14 27.95
N ALA A 32 -5.97 -3.49 27.00
CA ALA A 32 -6.34 -4.14 25.75
C ALA A 32 -5.05 -4.65 25.10
N ALA A 33 -4.96 -5.97 24.93
CA ALA A 33 -3.87 -6.61 24.20
C ALA A 33 -3.71 -5.95 22.82
N PRO A 34 -2.48 -5.81 22.29
CA PRO A 34 -2.30 -5.38 20.91
C PRO A 34 -2.91 -6.44 19.99
N TYR A 35 -4.07 -6.12 19.43
CA TYR A 35 -4.69 -6.89 18.36
C TYR A 35 -3.70 -6.98 17.20
N SER A 36 -3.41 -8.20 16.78
CA SER A 36 -2.66 -8.50 15.57
C SER A 36 -3.33 -7.84 14.36
N GLU A 37 -2.69 -6.85 13.76
CA GLU A 37 -3.16 -6.07 12.60
C GLU A 37 -3.24 -6.86 11.28
N ILE A 38 -3.14 -8.20 11.32
CA ILE A 38 -3.22 -9.05 10.13
C ILE A 38 -4.15 -10.23 10.40
N GLU A 39 -5.44 -9.93 10.61
CA GLU A 39 -6.46 -10.89 10.19
C GLU A 39 -6.74 -10.57 8.72
N PRO A 40 -6.36 -11.42 7.75
CA PRO A 40 -6.76 -11.21 6.37
C PRO A 40 -8.28 -11.25 6.35
N LEU A 41 -8.91 -10.09 6.15
CA LEU A 41 -10.30 -9.99 5.76
C LEU A 41 -10.43 -10.66 4.40
N LEU A 42 -10.54 -11.99 4.41
CA LEU A 42 -10.90 -12.77 3.24
C LEU A 42 -12.17 -12.12 2.67
N PRO A 43 -12.21 -11.75 1.38
CA PRO A 43 -13.42 -11.22 0.79
C PRO A 43 -14.52 -12.27 0.99
N ARG A 44 -15.58 -11.89 1.70
CA ARG A 44 -16.75 -12.74 1.89
C ARG A 44 -17.31 -13.03 0.49
N ALA A 45 -17.11 -14.25 0.01
CA ALA A 45 -17.74 -14.76 -1.20
C ALA A 45 -19.26 -14.75 -0.96
N GLY A 46 -19.98 -13.83 -1.61
CA GLY A 46 -21.44 -13.85 -1.64
C GLY A 46 -22.12 -12.50 -1.46
N SER A 47 -22.20 -11.71 -2.55
CA SER A 47 -23.36 -10.83 -2.81
C SER A 47 -23.46 -10.49 -4.30
N TYR A 48 -23.41 -11.49 -5.18
CA TYR A 48 -23.84 -11.36 -6.57
C TYR A 48 -24.65 -12.58 -6.94
N GLY A 49 -25.97 -12.49 -6.76
CA GLY A 49 -26.91 -13.57 -6.98
C GLY A 49 -28.34 -13.19 -6.63
N ALA A 50 -28.83 -12.05 -7.15
CA ALA A 50 -30.26 -11.79 -7.23
C ALA A 50 -30.71 -12.10 -8.65
N GLY A 51 -31.01 -13.38 -8.89
CA GLY A 51 -31.67 -13.89 -10.09
C GLY A 51 -32.90 -14.66 -9.66
N ALA A 52 -34.06 -14.13 -10.00
CA ALA A 52 -35.38 -14.67 -9.71
C ALA A 52 -35.58 -16.08 -10.27
N GLY A 53 -36.34 -16.90 -9.54
CA GLY A 53 -36.82 -18.19 -10.01
C GLY A 53 -37.62 -18.87 -8.91
N GLY A 54 -38.95 -18.73 -8.96
CA GLY A 54 -39.87 -19.32 -8.00
C GLY A 54 -39.96 -20.83 -8.09
N GLY A 55 -40.56 -21.42 -7.05
CA GLY A 55 -40.86 -22.85 -6.99
C GLY A 55 -41.35 -23.24 -5.61
N ALA A 56 -42.61 -22.93 -5.33
CA ALA A 56 -43.35 -23.48 -4.19
C ALA A 56 -43.58 -24.99 -4.42
N GLY A 57 -43.43 -25.78 -3.35
CA GLY A 57 -43.79 -27.20 -3.36
C GLY A 57 -43.52 -27.80 -1.98
N GLY A 58 -44.57 -27.90 -1.16
CA GLY A 58 -44.49 -28.50 0.16
C GLY A 58 -44.45 -30.03 0.14
N GLY A 59 -44.37 -30.63 1.34
CA GLY A 59 -44.80 -32.01 1.53
C GLY A 59 -43.96 -32.82 2.51
N ALA A 60 -44.50 -32.94 3.72
CA ALA A 60 -44.64 -34.17 4.50
C ALA A 60 -43.42 -34.88 5.14
N ALA A 61 -43.66 -35.15 6.42
CA ALA A 61 -43.02 -36.10 7.32
C ALA A 61 -42.93 -37.54 6.76
N GLY A 62 -41.92 -38.28 7.21
CA GLY A 62 -41.84 -39.73 7.09
C GLY A 62 -40.62 -40.26 7.83
N GLY A 63 -40.87 -40.98 8.93
CA GLY A 63 -39.82 -41.45 9.84
C GLY A 63 -39.16 -42.77 9.44
N GLY A 64 -38.10 -43.08 10.19
CA GLY A 64 -37.88 -44.40 10.78
C GLY A 64 -37.31 -45.53 9.91
N ARG A 65 -36.18 -46.04 10.44
CA ARG A 65 -35.60 -47.40 10.32
C ARG A 65 -34.65 -47.69 9.16
N GLY A 66 -33.53 -48.32 9.54
CA GLY A 66 -32.80 -49.27 8.72
C GLY A 66 -31.29 -49.07 8.69
N ALA A 67 -30.59 -49.43 9.77
CA ALA A 67 -29.16 -49.68 9.70
C ALA A 67 -28.93 -50.94 8.86
N ALA A 68 -28.45 -50.75 7.62
CA ALA A 68 -27.98 -51.82 6.76
C ALA A 68 -26.45 -51.87 6.82
N VAL A 69 -25.94 -53.06 7.12
CA VAL A 69 -24.53 -53.42 7.14
C VAL A 69 -24.00 -53.39 5.70
N GLU A 70 -23.02 -52.52 5.44
CA GLU A 70 -22.27 -52.49 4.18
C GLU A 70 -21.30 -53.70 4.11
N PRO A 71 -21.30 -54.48 3.01
CA PRO A 71 -20.25 -55.46 2.75
C PRO A 71 -18.94 -54.78 2.28
N PRO A 72 -17.78 -55.43 2.46
CA PRO A 72 -16.47 -54.84 2.19
C PRO A 72 -16.28 -54.52 0.69
N ALA A 73 -15.83 -53.28 0.44
CA ALA A 73 -15.51 -52.77 -0.87
C ALA A 73 -14.40 -53.60 -1.55
N GLY A 74 -14.73 -54.15 -2.72
CA GLY A 74 -13.72 -54.68 -3.65
C GLY A 74 -12.84 -53.55 -4.22
N PRO A 75 -11.66 -53.89 -4.79
CA PRO A 75 -10.77 -52.90 -5.39
C PRO A 75 -11.47 -52.15 -6.53
N PRO A 76 -11.28 -50.82 -6.64
CA PRO A 76 -11.92 -50.03 -7.67
C PRO A 76 -11.44 -50.48 -9.06
N PRO A 77 -12.33 -50.53 -10.07
CA PRO A 77 -11.93 -50.81 -11.44
C PRO A 77 -10.98 -49.72 -11.96
N PRO A 78 -10.07 -50.05 -12.90
CA PRO A 78 -9.15 -49.08 -13.48
C PRO A 78 -9.93 -47.94 -14.14
N LEU A 79 -9.54 -46.70 -13.78
CA LEU A 79 -10.07 -45.47 -14.35
C LEU A 79 -9.96 -45.51 -15.88
N GLN A 80 -11.11 -45.66 -16.55
CA GLN A 80 -11.19 -45.38 -17.98
C GLN A 80 -10.95 -43.88 -18.20
N PRO A 81 -10.11 -43.48 -19.16
CA PRO A 81 -9.96 -42.07 -19.51
C PRO A 81 -11.33 -41.53 -19.94
N PRO A 82 -11.73 -40.32 -19.50
CA PRO A 82 -13.01 -39.77 -19.89
C PRO A 82 -13.05 -39.66 -21.41
N ALA A 83 -14.03 -40.33 -22.02
CA ALA A 83 -14.37 -40.16 -23.41
C ALA A 83 -14.46 -38.64 -23.68
N ARG A 84 -13.69 -38.17 -24.66
CA ARG A 84 -13.79 -36.79 -25.17
C ARG A 84 -15.26 -36.54 -25.51
N ALA A 85 -15.97 -35.88 -24.62
CA ALA A 85 -17.22 -35.22 -24.93
C ALA A 85 -16.88 -34.09 -25.89
N THR A 86 -16.87 -34.40 -27.19
CA THR A 86 -17.01 -33.38 -28.21
C THR A 86 -18.36 -32.72 -27.95
N PHE A 87 -18.31 -31.53 -27.33
CA PHE A 87 -19.42 -30.59 -27.33
C PHE A 87 -19.65 -30.18 -28.80
N ALA A 88 -20.38 -31.02 -29.53
CA ALA A 88 -21.07 -30.59 -30.73
C ALA A 88 -22.26 -29.76 -30.23
N MET A 89 -22.08 -28.44 -30.16
CA MET A 89 -23.23 -27.55 -30.12
C MET A 89 -24.00 -27.77 -31.43
N ALA A 90 -25.06 -28.57 -31.36
CA ALA A 90 -26.07 -28.61 -32.39
C ALA A 90 -26.64 -27.19 -32.50
N ALA A 91 -26.22 -26.48 -33.55
CA ALA A 91 -26.80 -25.19 -33.89
C ALA A 91 -28.31 -25.39 -34.09
N PRO A 92 -29.16 -24.56 -33.48
CA PRO A 92 -30.59 -24.63 -33.72
C PRO A 92 -30.84 -24.36 -35.22
N ALA A 93 -31.27 -25.40 -35.92
CA ALA A 93 -31.77 -25.32 -37.29
C ALA A 93 -33.06 -24.50 -37.27
N GLY A 94 -32.95 -23.19 -37.49
CA GLY A 94 -34.13 -22.31 -37.49
C GLY A 94 -33.88 -20.82 -37.25
N ALA A 95 -32.63 -20.38 -37.04
CA ALA A 95 -32.34 -18.95 -37.02
C ALA A 95 -32.08 -18.47 -38.46
N GLY A 96 -33.03 -17.69 -39.00
CA GLY A 96 -32.88 -16.99 -40.27
C GLY A 96 -31.52 -16.30 -40.35
N ALA A 97 -30.89 -16.40 -41.51
CA ALA A 97 -29.56 -15.89 -41.78
C ALA A 97 -29.35 -14.52 -41.11
N PRO A 98 -28.39 -14.38 -40.17
CA PRO A 98 -28.07 -13.07 -39.64
C PRO A 98 -27.65 -12.23 -40.84
N GLY A 99 -28.50 -11.24 -41.15
CA GLY A 99 -28.21 -10.26 -42.19
C GLY A 99 -26.76 -9.84 -42.03
N ARG A 100 -26.01 -9.92 -43.12
CA ARG A 100 -24.58 -9.69 -43.18
C ARG A 100 -24.32 -8.20 -42.86
N VAL A 101 -24.42 -7.79 -41.60
CA VAL A 101 -24.12 -6.41 -41.13
C VAL A 101 -22.60 -6.15 -41.11
N GLY A 102 -21.81 -7.02 -41.75
CA GLY A 102 -20.44 -6.75 -42.14
C GLY A 102 -20.38 -5.94 -43.44
N GLY A 103 -21.00 -4.77 -43.48
CA GLY A 103 -20.87 -3.86 -44.61
C GLY A 103 -19.43 -3.30 -44.72
N PRO A 104 -18.97 -2.89 -45.92
CA PRO A 104 -17.63 -2.32 -46.16
C PRO A 104 -17.25 -1.13 -45.25
N HIS A 105 -18.22 -0.52 -44.59
CA HIS A 105 -18.03 0.54 -43.60
C HIS A 105 -17.30 0.09 -42.32
N ALA A 106 -17.47 -1.17 -41.88
CA ALA A 106 -16.81 -1.68 -40.67
C ALA A 106 -15.30 -1.91 -40.89
N ALA A 107 -14.92 -2.43 -42.05
CA ALA A 107 -13.51 -2.56 -42.44
C ALA A 107 -12.82 -1.19 -42.54
N GLY A 108 -13.51 -0.20 -43.11
CA GLY A 108 -13.02 1.18 -43.17
C GLY A 108 -12.85 1.84 -41.80
N TYR A 109 -13.72 1.52 -40.82
CA TYR A 109 -13.60 2.06 -39.46
C TYR A 109 -12.30 1.61 -38.77
N TRP A 110 -12.02 0.30 -38.77
CA TRP A 110 -10.81 -0.24 -38.14
C TRP A 110 -9.53 0.24 -38.82
N ALA A 111 -9.52 0.34 -40.15
CA ALA A 111 -8.40 0.92 -40.88
C ALA A 111 -8.13 2.38 -40.46
N ARG A 112 -9.18 3.21 -40.35
CA ARG A 112 -9.06 4.60 -39.88
C ARG A 112 -8.61 4.69 -38.43
N ALA A 113 -9.14 3.85 -37.54
CA ALA A 113 -8.74 3.80 -36.14
C ALA A 113 -7.26 3.40 -35.98
N LYS A 114 -6.81 2.38 -36.73
CA LYS A 114 -5.41 1.94 -36.77
C LYS A 114 -4.49 3.04 -37.30
N ALA A 115 -4.84 3.66 -38.43
CA ALA A 115 -4.05 4.75 -39.00
C ALA A 115 -3.92 5.94 -38.03
N LYS A 116 -5.03 6.31 -37.35
CA LYS A 116 -5.01 7.35 -36.32
C LYS A 116 -4.12 6.99 -35.13
N ALA A 117 -4.20 5.75 -34.65
CA ALA A 117 -3.35 5.27 -33.56
C ALA A 117 -1.86 5.26 -33.96
N GLN A 118 -1.54 4.86 -35.19
CA GLN A 118 -0.18 4.91 -35.72
C GLN A 118 0.36 6.34 -35.83
N ALA A 119 -0.46 7.28 -36.34
CA ALA A 119 -0.09 8.69 -36.40
C ALA A 119 0.17 9.26 -35.00
N GLN A 120 -0.73 9.00 -34.04
CA GLN A 120 -0.56 9.42 -32.64
C GLN A 120 0.71 8.82 -32.02
N MET A 121 0.98 7.54 -32.25
CA MET A 121 2.20 6.90 -31.75
C MET A 121 3.47 7.50 -32.37
N SER A 122 3.44 7.88 -33.66
CA SER A 122 4.58 8.52 -34.32
C SER A 122 4.85 9.93 -33.78
N GLU A 123 3.79 10.69 -33.47
CA GLU A 123 3.90 12.01 -32.86
C GLU A 123 4.47 11.91 -31.45
N VAL A 124 3.93 11.02 -30.61
CA VAL A 124 4.44 10.76 -29.26
C VAL A 124 5.91 10.32 -29.30
N ARG A 125 6.31 9.48 -30.26
CA ARG A 125 7.72 9.08 -30.43
C ARG A 125 8.61 10.26 -30.77
N ARG A 126 8.16 11.15 -31.66
CA ARG A 126 8.92 12.35 -32.05
C ARG A 126 9.06 13.31 -30.87
N GLU A 127 7.99 13.58 -30.13
CA GLU A 127 8.04 14.42 -28.93
C GLU A 127 8.92 13.81 -27.83
N ALA A 128 8.83 12.49 -27.63
CA ALA A 128 9.67 11.77 -26.69
C ALA A 128 11.16 11.85 -27.10
N ALA A 129 11.47 11.66 -28.38
CA ALA A 129 12.84 11.78 -28.89
C ALA A 129 13.39 13.20 -28.69
N GLY A 130 12.58 14.24 -28.96
CA GLY A 130 12.95 15.62 -28.68
C GLY A 130 13.20 15.88 -27.20
N ASN A 131 12.36 15.32 -26.31
CA ASN A 131 12.55 15.43 -24.87
C ASN A 131 13.82 14.72 -24.38
N VAL A 132 14.12 13.53 -24.91
CA VAL A 132 15.36 12.80 -24.58
C VAL A 132 16.58 13.59 -25.03
N ALA A 133 16.53 14.20 -26.22
CA ALA A 133 17.60 15.06 -26.71
C ALA A 133 17.83 16.26 -25.77
N ALA A 134 16.76 16.97 -25.38
CA ALA A 134 16.84 18.09 -24.45
C ALA A 134 17.37 17.68 -23.05
N VAL A 135 16.93 16.53 -22.52
CA VAL A 135 17.43 15.97 -21.26
C VAL A 135 18.91 15.63 -21.38
N ARG A 136 19.33 15.02 -22.49
CA ARG A 136 20.74 14.69 -22.74
C ARG A 136 21.61 15.95 -22.82
N GLU A 137 21.17 16.96 -23.55
CA GLU A 137 21.87 18.24 -23.69
C GLU A 137 22.02 18.92 -22.33
N ALA A 138 20.94 19.05 -21.55
CA ALA A 138 20.99 19.63 -20.21
C ALA A 138 21.87 18.80 -19.25
N ALA A 139 21.87 17.47 -19.36
CA ALA A 139 22.76 16.62 -18.56
C ALA A 139 24.24 16.80 -18.94
N GLN A 140 24.55 16.98 -20.22
CA GLN A 140 25.90 17.27 -20.70
C GLN A 140 26.39 18.63 -20.16
N GLU A 141 25.53 19.65 -20.12
CA GLU A 141 25.85 20.95 -19.52
C GLU A 141 26.13 20.88 -18.02
N VAL A 142 25.42 20.01 -17.27
CA VAL A 142 25.66 19.81 -15.83
C VAL A 142 27.03 19.21 -15.55
N VAL A 143 27.48 18.29 -16.41
CA VAL A 143 28.74 17.53 -16.24
C VAL A 143 29.94 18.24 -16.89
N ALA A 144 29.72 19.28 -17.70
CA ALA A 144 30.78 20.03 -18.36
C ALA A 144 31.85 20.52 -17.37
N ALA A 145 33.10 20.09 -17.59
CA ALA A 145 34.21 20.31 -16.67
C ALA A 145 34.45 21.80 -16.38
N ASP A 146 34.35 22.64 -17.41
CA ASP A 146 34.65 24.08 -17.34
C ASP A 146 33.45 24.94 -16.87
N ALA A 147 32.30 24.33 -16.58
CA ALA A 147 31.13 25.08 -16.14
C ALA A 147 31.27 25.56 -14.68
N SER A 148 31.05 26.85 -14.46
CA SER A 148 30.95 27.42 -13.12
C SER A 148 29.81 26.77 -12.32
N LEU A 149 29.90 26.75 -10.98
CA LEU A 149 28.86 26.18 -10.11
C LEU A 149 27.47 26.77 -10.42
N ARG A 150 27.38 28.08 -10.71
CA ARG A 150 26.11 28.73 -11.07
C ARG A 150 25.55 28.20 -12.40
N GLN A 151 26.39 27.96 -13.40
CA GLN A 151 25.96 27.35 -14.66
C GLN A 151 25.50 25.91 -14.44
N ARG A 152 26.24 25.11 -13.66
CA ARG A 152 25.83 23.73 -13.33
C ARG A 152 24.49 23.68 -12.60
N LEU A 153 24.25 24.59 -11.67
CA LEU A 153 22.96 24.69 -10.97
C LEU A 153 21.82 25.10 -11.91
N ARG A 154 22.04 26.04 -12.83
CA ARG A 154 21.05 26.41 -13.85
C ARG A 154 20.78 25.27 -14.83
N ALA A 155 21.82 24.59 -15.30
CA ALA A 155 21.71 23.42 -16.16
C ALA A 155 20.98 22.28 -15.44
N ALA A 156 21.25 22.06 -14.15
CA ALA A 156 20.54 21.07 -13.35
C ALA A 156 19.06 21.43 -13.18
N ALA A 157 18.75 22.70 -12.96
CA ALA A 157 17.36 23.17 -12.93
C ALA A 157 16.66 23.01 -14.29
N GLY A 158 17.37 23.28 -15.39
CA GLY A 158 16.90 23.05 -16.77
C GLY A 158 16.67 21.57 -17.06
N LEU A 159 17.57 20.70 -16.64
CA LEU A 159 17.46 19.24 -16.73
C LEU A 159 16.22 18.76 -15.99
N VAL A 160 16.03 19.18 -14.74
CA VAL A 160 14.83 18.83 -13.96
C VAL A 160 13.57 19.34 -14.65
N ALA A 161 13.58 20.57 -15.17
CA ALA A 161 12.44 21.12 -15.90
C ALA A 161 12.12 20.33 -17.19
N ALA A 162 13.14 19.90 -17.95
CA ALA A 162 12.98 19.10 -19.15
C ALA A 162 12.47 17.69 -18.85
N VAL A 163 13.00 17.05 -17.80
CA VAL A 163 12.51 15.75 -17.33
C VAL A 163 11.04 15.87 -16.93
N ASP A 164 10.68 16.88 -16.13
CA ASP A 164 9.36 17.02 -15.53
C ASP A 164 8.24 17.44 -16.48
N SER A 165 8.53 18.34 -17.42
CA SER A 165 7.51 18.95 -18.28
C SER A 165 7.24 18.12 -19.55
N GLY A 166 8.15 17.19 -19.85
CA GLY A 166 8.14 16.40 -21.05
C GLY A 166 6.97 15.40 -21.13
N PRO A 167 6.64 14.92 -22.34
CA PRO A 167 5.73 13.79 -22.54
C PRO A 167 6.16 12.56 -21.74
N LEU A 168 7.47 12.35 -21.58
CA LEU A 168 8.02 11.22 -20.84
C LEU A 168 7.67 11.25 -19.35
N ALA A 169 7.74 12.39 -18.67
CA ALA A 169 7.29 12.49 -17.28
C ALA A 169 5.80 12.16 -17.15
N LYS A 170 4.96 12.66 -18.07
CA LYS A 170 3.52 12.35 -18.06
C LYS A 170 3.24 10.87 -18.28
N TRP A 171 3.98 10.23 -19.20
CA TRP A 171 3.91 8.80 -19.46
C TRP A 171 4.41 7.98 -18.27
N GLY A 172 5.56 8.34 -17.69
CA GLY A 172 6.13 7.72 -16.51
C GLY A 172 5.19 7.83 -15.31
N ALA A 173 4.62 9.01 -15.07
CA ALA A 173 3.66 9.26 -14.00
C ALA A 173 2.39 8.42 -14.16
N ARG A 174 1.84 8.33 -15.38
CA ARG A 174 0.74 7.40 -15.66
C ARG A 174 1.18 5.94 -15.45
N GLY A 175 2.41 5.63 -15.83
CA GLY A 175 3.02 4.32 -15.65
C GLY A 175 3.04 3.88 -14.20
N LEU A 176 3.46 4.76 -13.30
CA LEU A 176 3.46 4.53 -11.86
C LEU A 176 2.05 4.26 -11.33
N VAL A 177 1.04 5.04 -11.73
CA VAL A 177 -0.36 4.81 -11.33
C VAL A 177 -0.90 3.49 -11.89
N CYS A 178 -0.58 3.15 -13.14
CA CYS A 178 -1.03 1.89 -13.76
C CYS A 178 -0.33 0.67 -13.14
N ALA A 179 0.94 0.81 -12.74
CA ALA A 179 1.70 -0.25 -12.09
C ALA A 179 1.05 -0.72 -10.79
N PHE A 180 0.40 0.17 -10.04
CA PHE A 180 -0.43 -0.20 -8.88
C PHE A 180 -1.58 -1.17 -9.26
N TYR A 181 -2.30 -0.92 -10.35
CA TYR A 181 -3.38 -1.81 -10.79
C TYR A 181 -2.86 -3.13 -11.35
N VAL A 182 -1.70 -3.12 -12.02
CA VAL A 182 -1.02 -4.35 -12.44
C VAL A 182 -0.62 -5.17 -11.22
N ASN A 183 -0.05 -4.51 -10.19
CA ASN A 183 0.30 -5.16 -8.93
C ASN A 183 -0.92 -5.76 -8.23
N GLN A 184 -2.06 -5.06 -8.19
CA GLN A 184 -3.31 -5.59 -7.63
C GLN A 184 -3.77 -6.88 -8.33
N ALA A 185 -3.62 -6.97 -9.65
CA ALA A 185 -3.93 -8.20 -10.39
C ALA A 185 -2.92 -9.31 -10.08
N ALA A 186 -1.62 -8.99 -10.01
CA ALA A 186 -0.58 -9.94 -9.63
C ALA A 186 -0.78 -10.50 -8.21
N GLU A 187 -1.07 -9.62 -7.25
CA GLU A 187 -1.36 -9.98 -5.86
C GLU A 187 -2.58 -10.89 -5.75
N ALA A 188 -3.65 -10.61 -6.51
CA ALA A 188 -4.82 -11.48 -6.55
C ALA A 188 -4.49 -12.88 -7.10
N ILE A 189 -3.66 -12.96 -8.15
CA ILE A 189 -3.21 -14.25 -8.72
C ILE A 189 -2.34 -15.01 -7.72
N GLU A 190 -1.38 -14.36 -7.08
CA GLU A 190 -0.49 -14.99 -6.10
C GLU A 190 -1.26 -15.46 -4.86
N THR A 191 -2.18 -14.63 -4.35
CA THR A 191 -3.07 -15.00 -3.25
C THR A 191 -3.87 -16.25 -3.62
N TRP A 192 -4.43 -16.27 -4.83
CA TRP A 192 -5.15 -17.44 -5.32
C TRP A 192 -4.25 -18.67 -5.43
N ALA A 193 -3.06 -18.52 -6.01
CA ALA A 193 -2.11 -19.61 -6.20
C ALA A 193 -1.61 -20.19 -4.88
N HIS A 194 -1.45 -19.35 -3.85
CA HIS A 194 -1.02 -19.76 -2.52
C HIS A 194 -2.15 -20.46 -1.75
N LEU A 195 -3.38 -19.94 -1.84
CA LEU A 195 -4.50 -20.44 -1.06
C LEU A 195 -5.24 -21.62 -1.69
N LYS A 196 -5.16 -21.82 -3.02
CA LYS A 196 -5.90 -22.91 -3.70
C LYS A 196 -5.52 -24.32 -3.21
N ASP A 197 -4.25 -24.50 -2.83
CA ASP A 197 -3.71 -25.80 -2.37
C ASP A 197 -3.50 -25.81 -0.85
N SER A 198 -3.75 -24.69 -0.17
CA SER A 198 -3.61 -24.59 1.28
C SER A 198 -4.81 -25.29 1.94
N PRO A 199 -4.58 -26.24 2.86
CA PRO A 199 -5.68 -26.87 3.59
C PRO A 199 -6.40 -25.79 4.40
N VAL A 200 -7.62 -25.43 3.98
CA VAL A 200 -8.38 -24.38 4.66
C VAL A 200 -8.77 -24.91 6.03
N ARG A 201 -8.12 -24.38 7.07
CA ARG A 201 -8.44 -24.76 8.45
C ARG A 201 -9.83 -24.24 8.77
N ARG A 202 -10.77 -25.15 8.99
CA ARG A 202 -12.06 -24.82 9.60
C ARG A 202 -11.79 -24.25 10.99
N ARG A 203 -12.51 -23.20 11.38
CA ARG A 203 -12.39 -22.65 12.74
C ARG A 203 -12.93 -23.66 13.75
N TRP A 204 -14.03 -24.33 13.40
CA TRP A 204 -14.64 -25.43 14.14
C TRP A 204 -14.87 -26.64 13.24
N ALA A 205 -14.83 -27.85 13.78
CA ALA A 205 -15.11 -29.07 13.02
C ALA A 205 -16.51 -29.07 12.38
N SER A 206 -17.46 -28.37 13.00
CA SER A 206 -18.84 -28.19 12.53
C SER A 206 -19.01 -27.14 11.44
N ASP A 207 -18.01 -26.28 11.20
CA ASP A 207 -18.14 -25.28 10.15
C ASP A 207 -18.23 -25.98 8.78
N PRO A 208 -19.13 -25.54 7.88
CA PRO A 208 -19.18 -26.07 6.53
C PRO A 208 -17.83 -25.85 5.84
N GLU A 209 -17.46 -26.76 4.93
CA GLU A 209 -16.25 -26.56 4.13
C GLU A 209 -16.37 -25.25 3.34
N PRO A 210 -15.36 -24.36 3.45
CA PRO A 210 -15.41 -23.11 2.73
C PRO A 210 -15.42 -23.40 1.23
N PRO A 211 -16.19 -22.63 0.43
CA PRO A 211 -16.21 -22.83 -1.00
C PRO A 211 -14.79 -22.68 -1.57
N PRO A 212 -14.44 -23.45 -2.63
CA PRO A 212 -13.12 -23.35 -3.23
C PRO A 212 -12.87 -21.91 -3.69
N LEU A 213 -11.64 -21.44 -3.49
CA LEU A 213 -11.26 -20.09 -3.86
C LEU A 213 -11.36 -19.92 -5.38
N ALA A 214 -12.28 -19.08 -5.84
CA ALA A 214 -12.46 -18.80 -7.25
C ALA A 214 -11.24 -18.03 -7.80
N PHE A 215 -10.83 -18.35 -9.03
CA PHE A 215 -9.80 -17.60 -9.73
C PHE A 215 -10.25 -16.13 -9.93
N PRO A 216 -9.37 -15.13 -9.76
CA PRO A 216 -9.72 -13.71 -9.85
C PRO A 216 -9.92 -13.23 -11.31
N TRP A 217 -10.91 -13.80 -11.99
CA TRP A 217 -11.16 -13.58 -13.42
C TRP A 217 -11.38 -12.10 -13.78
N ILE A 218 -12.04 -11.33 -12.91
CA ILE A 218 -12.34 -9.92 -13.17
C ILE A 218 -11.04 -9.10 -13.15
N GLN A 219 -10.15 -9.35 -12.17
CA GLN A 219 -8.86 -8.69 -12.07
C GLN A 219 -8.00 -8.94 -13.31
N VAL A 220 -7.93 -10.19 -13.76
CA VAL A 220 -7.07 -10.59 -14.88
C VAL A 220 -7.68 -10.22 -16.23
N SER A 221 -8.98 -10.41 -16.43
CA SER A 221 -9.61 -10.30 -17.76
C SER A 221 -10.15 -8.90 -18.05
N LEU A 222 -10.44 -8.10 -17.01
CA LEU A 222 -10.99 -6.76 -17.17
C LEU A 222 -10.00 -5.69 -16.68
N TRP A 223 -9.61 -5.73 -15.40
CA TRP A 223 -8.86 -4.63 -14.80
C TRP A 223 -7.42 -4.53 -15.31
N LEU A 224 -6.73 -5.66 -15.48
CA LEU A 224 -5.38 -5.69 -16.01
C LEU A 224 -5.32 -5.14 -17.46
N PRO A 225 -6.15 -5.59 -18.43
CA PRO A 225 -6.20 -4.99 -19.75
C PRO A 225 -6.53 -3.50 -19.74
N LEU A 226 -7.46 -3.05 -18.89
CA LEU A 226 -7.77 -1.62 -18.77
C LEU A 226 -6.57 -0.81 -18.24
N ALA A 227 -5.83 -1.34 -17.28
CA ALA A 227 -4.59 -0.73 -16.78
C ALA A 227 -3.52 -0.64 -17.88
N LEU A 228 -3.33 -1.71 -18.66
CA LEU A 228 -2.38 -1.73 -19.78
C LEU A 228 -2.80 -0.77 -20.91
N LEU A 229 -4.09 -0.70 -21.25
CA LEU A 229 -4.59 0.26 -22.24
C LEU A 229 -4.43 1.71 -21.74
N CYS A 230 -4.70 1.97 -20.46
CA CYS A 230 -4.46 3.26 -19.83
C CYS A 230 -2.98 3.63 -19.90
N LEU A 231 -2.09 2.72 -19.49
CA LEU A 231 -0.63 2.85 -19.56
C LEU A 231 -0.18 3.24 -20.98
N LEU A 232 -0.66 2.52 -21.99
CA LEU A 232 -0.37 2.74 -23.41
C LEU A 232 -1.03 4.01 -23.99
N GLY A 233 -1.77 4.79 -23.21
CA GLY A 233 -2.41 5.99 -23.70
C GLY A 233 -3.64 5.75 -24.57
N LEU A 234 -4.14 4.53 -24.63
CA LEU A 234 -5.26 4.13 -25.47
C LEU A 234 -6.57 4.32 -24.71
N GLY A 235 -7.36 5.31 -25.13
CA GLY A 235 -8.68 5.55 -24.53
C GLY A 235 -8.65 5.97 -23.06
N VAL A 236 -7.57 6.61 -22.60
CA VAL A 236 -7.31 6.94 -21.18
C VAL A 236 -8.51 7.52 -20.41
N PRO A 237 -9.36 8.41 -20.95
CA PRO A 237 -10.51 8.89 -20.17
C PRO A 237 -11.51 7.79 -19.84
N LEU A 238 -11.66 6.80 -20.72
CA LEU A 238 -12.54 5.65 -20.51
C LEU A 238 -11.87 4.61 -19.62
N THR A 239 -10.63 4.21 -19.96
CA THR A 239 -9.90 3.16 -19.22
C THR A 239 -9.51 3.63 -17.82
N GLY A 240 -8.92 4.82 -17.70
CA GLY A 240 -8.65 5.46 -16.41
C GLY A 240 -9.92 5.81 -15.64
N GLY A 241 -11.01 6.20 -16.33
CA GLY A 241 -12.31 6.44 -15.70
C GLY A 241 -12.91 5.17 -15.09
N ALA A 242 -12.81 4.04 -15.78
CA ALA A 242 -13.24 2.74 -15.27
C ALA A 242 -12.41 2.29 -14.07
N LEU A 243 -11.08 2.46 -14.12
CA LEU A 243 -10.18 2.16 -12.99
C LEU A 243 -10.48 3.06 -11.78
N LEU A 244 -10.76 4.34 -12.02
CA LEU A 244 -11.17 5.28 -10.99
C LEU A 244 -12.50 4.83 -10.36
N ALA A 245 -13.50 4.50 -11.17
CA ALA A 245 -14.81 4.05 -10.69
C ALA A 245 -14.69 2.77 -9.85
N LYS A 246 -13.90 1.79 -10.31
CA LYS A 246 -13.56 0.57 -9.52
C LYS A 246 -12.98 0.94 -8.16
N THR A 247 -11.97 1.80 -8.15
CA THR A 247 -11.26 2.20 -6.93
C THR A 247 -12.22 2.93 -5.99
N VAL A 248 -12.97 3.92 -6.48
CA VAL A 248 -13.97 4.63 -5.68
C VAL A 248 -15.01 3.67 -5.10
N TRP A 249 -15.48 2.69 -5.87
CA TRP A 249 -16.45 1.70 -5.40
C TRP A 249 -15.89 0.81 -4.29
N GLU A 250 -14.73 0.19 -4.51
CA GLU A 250 -14.07 -0.67 -3.53
C GLU A 250 -13.70 0.10 -2.26
N GLU A 251 -13.19 1.32 -2.43
CA GLU A 251 -12.75 2.15 -1.32
C GLU A 251 -13.91 2.79 -0.57
N ALA A 252 -15.00 3.19 -1.21
CA ALA A 252 -16.16 3.74 -0.51
C ALA A 252 -16.73 2.73 0.49
N ALA A 253 -16.83 1.45 0.11
CA ALA A 253 -17.33 0.41 0.99
C ALA A 253 -16.41 0.13 2.19
N ILE A 254 -15.09 0.17 1.99
CA ILE A 254 -14.11 -0.03 3.07
C ILE A 254 -14.04 1.20 3.96
N THR A 255 -13.96 2.38 3.36
CA THR A 255 -13.96 3.68 4.04
C THR A 255 -15.18 3.84 4.91
N TRP A 256 -16.37 3.53 4.37
CA TRP A 256 -17.61 3.59 5.12
C TRP A 256 -17.58 2.68 6.36
N ARG A 257 -17.17 1.41 6.18
CA ARG A 257 -17.05 0.47 7.31
C ARG A 257 -16.08 0.98 8.35
N GLN A 258 -14.91 1.46 7.96
CA GLN A 258 -13.94 2.00 8.91
C GLN A 258 -14.42 3.26 9.61
N ILE A 259 -15.08 4.18 8.90
CA ILE A 259 -15.69 5.38 9.51
C ILE A 259 -16.72 4.95 10.55
N VAL A 260 -17.59 3.99 10.23
CA VAL A 260 -18.54 3.42 11.20
C VAL A 260 -17.78 2.83 12.39
N THR A 261 -16.70 2.06 12.16
CA THR A 261 -15.92 1.48 13.25
C THR A 261 -15.24 2.54 14.13
N VAL A 262 -14.74 3.63 13.54
CA VAL A 262 -14.12 4.75 14.26
C VAL A 262 -15.15 5.48 15.10
N ILE A 263 -16.31 5.81 14.52
CA ILE A 263 -17.37 6.56 15.21
C ILE A 263 -17.98 5.73 16.34
N TRP A 264 -18.25 4.44 16.10
CA TRP A 264 -19.02 3.62 17.03
C TRP A 264 -18.16 2.94 18.10
N TYR A 265 -16.92 2.57 17.75
CA TYR A 265 -16.04 1.82 18.65
C TYR A 265 -14.79 2.60 19.06
N GLY A 266 -14.65 3.86 18.65
CA GLY A 266 -13.45 4.65 18.93
C GLY A 266 -12.18 4.05 18.32
N SER A 267 -12.31 3.18 17.31
CA SER A 267 -11.16 2.55 16.67
C SER A 267 -10.29 3.61 15.98
N ARG A 268 -8.99 3.34 15.89
CA ARG A 268 -8.05 4.24 15.20
C ARG A 268 -8.16 3.98 13.69
N PRO A 269 -8.18 5.03 12.85
CA PRO A 269 -8.14 4.84 11.40
C PRO A 269 -6.85 4.09 11.04
N THR A 270 -6.93 3.21 10.04
CA THR A 270 -5.76 2.47 9.55
C THR A 270 -5.00 3.31 8.51
N GLU A 271 -3.67 3.23 8.49
CA GLU A 271 -2.85 3.90 7.47
C GLU A 271 -3.23 3.48 6.05
N MET A 272 -3.62 2.21 5.90
CA MET A 272 -4.10 1.66 4.63
C MET A 272 -5.29 2.44 4.05
N LEU A 273 -6.20 2.94 4.88
CA LEU A 273 -7.34 3.74 4.43
C LEU A 273 -6.89 5.03 3.76
N ALA A 274 -5.98 5.73 4.42
CA ALA A 274 -5.45 6.99 3.91
C ALA A 274 -4.73 6.75 2.58
N LYS A 275 -3.97 5.65 2.47
CA LYS A 275 -3.25 5.25 1.25
C LYS A 275 -4.20 5.03 0.07
N ARG A 276 -5.31 4.35 0.32
CA ARG A 276 -6.36 4.09 -0.66
C ARG A 276 -7.01 5.38 -1.21
N LEU A 277 -7.26 6.37 -0.35
CA LEU A 277 -7.78 7.68 -0.79
C LEU A 277 -6.79 8.43 -1.70
N ALA A 278 -5.49 8.35 -1.43
CA ALA A 278 -4.47 8.95 -2.29
C ALA A 278 -4.38 8.29 -3.67
N ILE A 279 -4.63 6.97 -3.76
CA ILE A 279 -4.76 6.28 -5.06
C ILE A 279 -5.95 6.83 -5.85
N VAL A 280 -7.11 7.02 -5.21
CA VAL A 280 -8.27 7.67 -5.85
C VAL A 280 -7.88 9.06 -6.38
N GLY A 281 -7.18 9.86 -5.58
CA GLY A 281 -6.68 11.17 -5.98
C GLY A 281 -5.72 11.10 -7.19
N SER A 282 -4.79 10.15 -7.18
CA SER A 282 -3.81 9.94 -8.26
C SER A 282 -4.48 9.52 -9.57
N THR A 283 -5.42 8.57 -9.50
CA THR A 283 -6.17 8.10 -10.69
C THR A 283 -7.10 9.19 -11.22
N LEU A 284 -7.70 10.01 -10.35
CA LEU A 284 -8.48 11.18 -10.76
C LEU A 284 -7.62 12.17 -11.57
N LEU A 285 -6.37 12.39 -11.16
CA LEU A 285 -5.44 13.27 -11.86
C LEU A 285 -5.02 12.70 -13.23
N VAL A 286 -4.87 11.39 -13.38
CA VAL A 286 -4.69 10.72 -14.69
C VAL A 286 -5.85 11.03 -15.63
N VAL A 287 -7.09 10.87 -15.15
CA VAL A 287 -8.30 11.14 -15.93
C VAL A 287 -8.42 12.62 -16.30
N ALA A 288 -8.18 13.51 -15.33
CA ALA A 288 -8.22 14.97 -15.54
C ALA A 288 -7.18 15.42 -16.57
N HIS A 289 -5.98 14.84 -16.52
CA HIS A 289 -4.92 15.12 -17.50
C HIS A 289 -5.31 14.66 -18.90
N SER A 290 -5.83 13.45 -19.05
CA SER A 290 -6.20 12.96 -20.38
C SER A 290 -7.38 13.73 -20.99
N ALA A 291 -8.34 14.17 -20.17
CA ALA A 291 -9.44 15.00 -20.64
C ALA A 291 -8.95 16.33 -21.24
N LYS A 292 -7.90 16.93 -20.67
CA LYS A 292 -7.24 18.14 -21.19
C LYS A 292 -6.64 17.90 -22.58
N ASP A 293 -5.86 16.83 -22.74
CA ASP A 293 -5.19 16.53 -24.00
C ASP A 293 -6.20 16.24 -25.12
N ARG A 294 -7.30 15.55 -24.80
CA ARG A 294 -8.36 15.24 -25.77
C ARG A 294 -9.11 16.49 -26.25
N ALA A 295 -9.34 17.45 -25.35
CA ALA A 295 -9.95 18.72 -25.74
C ALA A 295 -9.08 19.48 -26.76
N ARG A 296 -7.76 19.43 -26.59
CA ARG A 296 -6.79 20.01 -27.53
C ARG A 296 -6.85 19.32 -28.91
N MET A 297 -6.90 18.00 -28.95
CA MET A 297 -6.93 17.23 -30.22
C MET A 297 -8.25 17.32 -30.99
N ARG A 298 -9.39 17.59 -30.34
CA ARG A 298 -10.70 17.60 -31.00
C ARG A 298 -10.95 18.84 -31.86
N SER A 299 -10.25 19.95 -31.60
CA SER A 299 -10.34 21.14 -32.43
C SER A 299 -9.23 21.13 -33.49
N TYR A 300 -9.55 20.69 -34.70
CA TYR A 300 -8.67 20.80 -35.88
C TYR A 300 -8.22 22.27 -36.09
N ALA A 301 -9.14 23.21 -35.87
CA ALA A 301 -8.87 24.64 -35.80
C ALA A 301 -7.95 25.03 -34.63
N GLY A 302 -7.99 24.32 -33.50
CA GLY A 302 -7.12 24.59 -32.34
C GLY A 302 -5.67 24.13 -32.54
N MET A 303 -5.44 23.17 -33.44
CA MET A 303 -4.10 22.72 -33.82
C MET A 303 -3.45 23.65 -34.87
N LEU A 304 -4.26 24.29 -35.73
CA LEU A 304 -3.77 25.14 -36.83
C LEU A 304 -3.86 26.65 -36.55
N LEU A 305 -4.75 27.11 -35.66
CA LEU A 305 -5.02 28.54 -35.41
C LEU A 305 -4.67 29.04 -34.00
N SER A 306 -3.92 28.29 -33.21
CA SER A 306 -3.42 28.79 -31.91
C SER A 306 -1.90 28.89 -31.89
N PRO A 307 -1.30 29.82 -32.66
CA PRO A 307 -0.05 30.42 -32.23
C PRO A 307 -0.37 31.23 -30.97
N ASP A 308 0.05 30.72 -29.83
CA ASP A 308 0.23 31.46 -28.57
C ASP A 308 -0.94 32.31 -28.07
N ARG A 309 -2.20 31.88 -28.24
CA ARG A 309 -3.27 32.50 -27.45
C ARG A 309 -2.96 32.27 -25.97
N PRO A 310 -2.87 33.34 -25.14
CA PRO A 310 -2.60 33.21 -23.72
C PRO A 310 -3.64 32.23 -23.18
N SER A 311 -3.16 31.15 -22.57
CA SER A 311 -4.00 30.02 -22.19
C SER A 311 -5.17 30.55 -21.37
N SER A 312 -6.39 30.47 -21.91
CA SER A 312 -7.57 30.78 -21.14
C SER A 312 -7.51 29.96 -19.86
N GLY A 313 -7.69 30.63 -18.72
CA GLY A 313 -7.49 30.03 -17.41
C GLY A 313 -8.21 28.68 -17.28
N PRO A 314 -7.72 27.77 -16.42
CA PRO A 314 -8.33 26.46 -16.25
C PRO A 314 -9.83 26.60 -15.94
N SER A 315 -10.66 25.80 -16.61
CA SER A 315 -12.10 25.80 -16.36
C SER A 315 -12.40 25.45 -14.90
N ARG A 316 -13.50 25.98 -14.35
CA ARG A 316 -13.90 25.74 -12.95
C ARG A 316 -13.95 24.25 -12.59
N ARG A 317 -14.50 23.42 -13.48
CA ARG A 317 -14.57 21.96 -13.31
C ARG A 317 -13.19 21.33 -13.20
N ARG A 318 -12.22 21.79 -14.01
CA ARG A 318 -10.85 21.32 -13.94
C ARG A 318 -10.17 21.76 -12.65
N SER A 319 -10.32 23.02 -12.25
CA SER A 319 -9.79 23.51 -10.98
C SER A 319 -10.37 22.76 -9.78
N ALA A 320 -11.67 22.40 -9.82
CA ALA A 320 -12.30 21.58 -8.80
C ALA A 320 -11.71 20.14 -8.76
N ALA A 321 -11.49 19.51 -9.91
CA ALA A 321 -10.87 18.19 -9.98
C ALA A 321 -9.41 18.20 -9.47
N LEU A 322 -8.65 19.26 -9.76
CA LEU A 322 -7.29 19.44 -9.24
C LEU A 322 -7.29 19.62 -7.71
N LEU A 323 -8.21 20.43 -7.20
CA LEU A 323 -8.37 20.62 -5.77
C LEU A 323 -8.75 19.29 -5.08
N ALA A 324 -9.72 18.56 -5.62
CA ALA A 324 -10.12 17.26 -5.09
C ALA A 324 -8.96 16.25 -5.09
N GLY A 325 -8.25 16.12 -6.22
CA GLY A 325 -7.07 15.25 -6.31
C GLY A 325 -6.00 15.62 -5.28
N ARG A 326 -5.70 16.92 -5.14
CA ARG A 326 -4.76 17.42 -4.12
C ARG A 326 -5.20 17.11 -2.70
N LEU A 327 -6.46 17.38 -2.34
CA LEU A 327 -6.95 17.15 -0.99
C LEU A 327 -6.90 15.65 -0.64
N LEU A 328 -7.24 14.77 -1.59
CA LEU A 328 -7.15 13.32 -1.40
C LEU A 328 -5.70 12.86 -1.18
N LEU A 329 -4.75 13.37 -1.97
CA LEU A 329 -3.31 13.10 -1.77
C LEU A 329 -2.83 13.64 -0.41
N ALA A 330 -3.24 14.85 -0.05
CA ALA A 330 -2.85 15.48 1.20
C ALA A 330 -3.40 14.76 2.44
N CYS A 331 -4.64 14.25 2.38
CA CYS A 331 -5.23 13.48 3.48
C CYS A 331 -4.36 12.28 3.85
N LEU A 332 -3.78 11.57 2.87
CA LEU A 332 -2.80 10.52 3.14
C LEU A 332 -1.60 11.04 3.91
N LEU A 333 -0.93 12.05 3.37
CA LEU A 333 0.37 12.48 3.86
C LEU A 333 0.25 13.14 5.24
N LEU A 334 -0.84 13.88 5.48
CA LEU A 334 -1.19 14.36 6.82
C LEU A 334 -1.43 13.21 7.79
N PHE A 335 -2.17 12.18 7.37
CA PHE A 335 -2.45 11.03 8.23
C PHE A 335 -1.18 10.23 8.57
N ALA A 336 -0.37 9.88 7.55
CA ALA A 336 0.87 9.14 7.71
C ALA A 336 1.83 9.92 8.62
N GLY A 337 2.07 11.20 8.33
CA GLY A 337 2.89 12.07 9.14
C GLY A 337 2.40 12.25 10.58
N TRP A 338 1.09 12.42 10.77
CA TRP A 338 0.49 12.52 12.10
C TRP A 338 0.64 11.21 12.90
N SER A 339 0.45 10.06 12.23
CA SER A 339 0.65 8.75 12.86
C SER A 339 2.09 8.59 13.35
N GLN A 340 3.06 9.07 12.58
CA GLN A 340 4.48 9.05 12.94
C GLN A 340 4.80 9.99 14.10
N LEU A 341 4.25 11.21 14.09
CA LEU A 341 4.38 12.14 15.23
C LEU A 341 3.84 11.52 16.52
N ARG A 342 2.70 10.83 16.46
CA ARG A 342 2.15 10.12 17.62
C ARG A 342 3.05 8.97 18.07
N ARG A 343 3.61 8.18 17.15
CA ARG A 343 4.58 7.12 17.49
C ARG A 343 5.81 7.70 18.20
N ILE A 344 6.36 8.79 17.70
CA ILE A 344 7.50 9.51 18.30
C ILE A 344 7.14 10.06 19.69
N ALA A 345 5.97 10.67 19.83
CA ALA A 345 5.49 11.19 21.10
C ALA A 345 5.28 10.08 22.14
N HIS A 346 4.70 8.93 21.72
CA HIS A 346 4.52 7.77 22.58
C HIS A 346 5.85 7.11 22.99
N ARG A 347 6.90 7.19 22.16
CA ARG A 347 8.26 6.82 22.54
C ARG A 347 8.91 7.80 23.53
N GLY A 348 8.15 8.78 24.04
CA GLY A 348 8.59 9.74 25.04
C GLY A 348 9.59 10.77 24.51
N GLY A 349 9.61 11.03 23.20
CA GLY A 349 10.64 11.85 22.58
C GLY A 349 12.05 11.26 22.72
N SER A 350 12.17 9.99 23.14
CA SER A 350 13.47 9.35 23.38
C SER A 350 14.34 9.27 22.12
N LEU A 351 13.75 9.33 20.93
CA LEU A 351 14.51 9.45 19.67
C LEU A 351 15.17 10.82 19.50
N TRP A 352 14.61 11.87 20.11
CA TRP A 352 15.18 13.22 20.12
C TRP A 352 16.15 13.45 21.28
N THR A 353 16.00 12.70 22.38
CA THR A 353 16.93 12.74 23.52
C THR A 353 18.02 11.67 23.46
N ALA A 354 17.86 10.64 22.61
CA ALA A 354 18.91 9.69 22.27
C ALA A 354 19.94 10.43 21.42
N THR A 355 20.94 11.00 22.08
CA THR A 355 22.20 11.33 21.44
C THR A 355 22.62 10.11 20.62
N PRO A 356 22.90 10.23 19.32
CA PRO A 356 23.28 9.08 18.51
C PRO A 356 24.43 8.37 19.23
N LEU A 357 24.18 7.14 19.67
CA LEU A 357 25.18 6.35 20.36
C LEU A 357 26.37 6.27 19.42
N THR A 358 27.54 6.69 19.91
CA THR A 358 28.79 6.50 19.18
C THR A 358 28.92 5.01 18.81
N PRO A 359 29.62 4.66 17.70
CA PRO A 359 29.80 3.25 17.32
C PRO A 359 30.30 2.37 18.48
N ARG A 360 31.11 2.94 19.38
CA ARG A 360 31.57 2.29 20.61
C ARG A 360 30.43 2.01 21.59
N GLN A 361 29.55 2.99 21.84
CA GLN A 361 28.39 2.80 22.71
C GLN A 361 27.39 1.79 22.12
N GLN A 362 27.23 1.75 20.79
CA GLN A 362 26.43 0.71 20.11
C GLN A 362 27.04 -0.69 20.31
N ALA A 363 28.36 -0.81 20.16
CA ALA A 363 29.07 -2.07 20.43
C ALA A 363 28.94 -2.50 21.91
N ASP A 364 29.11 -1.58 22.84
CA ASP A 364 28.95 -1.85 24.28
C ASP A 364 27.51 -2.25 24.65
N GLN A 365 26.52 -1.69 23.95
CA GLN A 365 25.12 -2.08 24.12
C GLN A 365 24.86 -3.47 23.55
N ALA A 366 25.42 -3.80 22.39
CA ALA A 366 25.33 -5.14 21.80
C ALA A 366 25.98 -6.21 22.70
N VAL A 367 27.15 -5.92 23.27
CA VAL A 367 27.81 -6.80 24.25
C VAL A 367 26.95 -6.99 25.49
N ARG A 368 26.35 -5.92 26.04
CA ARG A 368 25.44 -6.03 27.19
C ARG A 368 24.19 -6.84 26.88
N GLN A 369 23.62 -6.68 25.68
CA GLN A 369 22.47 -7.47 25.23
C GLN A 369 22.85 -8.95 25.07
N ALA A 370 24.01 -9.26 24.50
CA ALA A 370 24.50 -10.63 24.38
C ALA A 370 24.73 -11.27 25.77
N ALA A 371 25.33 -10.53 26.70
CA ALA A 371 25.52 -10.99 28.08
C ALA A 371 24.17 -11.26 28.80
N ALA A 372 23.17 -10.41 28.61
CA ALA A 372 21.83 -10.62 29.18
C ALA A 372 21.11 -11.84 28.60
N VAL A 373 21.31 -12.13 27.31
CA VAL A 373 20.78 -13.36 26.68
C VAL A 373 21.48 -14.59 27.23
N LEU A 374 22.80 -14.56 27.41
CA LEU A 374 23.54 -15.66 28.03
C LEU A 374 23.10 -15.91 29.48
N SER A 375 22.93 -14.83 30.27
CA SER A 375 22.46 -14.94 31.65
C SER A 375 21.05 -15.55 31.73
N SER A 376 20.13 -15.10 30.88
CA SER A 376 18.77 -15.66 30.88
C SER A 376 18.73 -17.12 30.40
N ALA A 377 19.62 -17.51 29.47
CA ALA A 377 19.78 -18.90 29.07
C ALA A 377 20.38 -19.78 30.19
N SER A 378 21.36 -19.27 30.95
CA SER A 378 21.92 -20.00 32.10
C SER A 378 20.89 -20.17 33.21
N ASP A 379 20.10 -19.13 33.50
CA ASP A 379 19.05 -19.19 34.52
C ASP A 379 17.96 -20.20 34.14
N ALA A 380 17.57 -20.23 32.86
CA ALA A 380 16.62 -21.22 32.35
C ALA A 380 17.18 -22.66 32.42
N ALA A 381 18.47 -22.86 32.11
CA ALA A 381 19.12 -24.15 32.23
C ALA A 381 19.23 -24.62 33.69
N ALA A 382 19.58 -23.71 34.62
CA ALA A 382 19.63 -23.98 36.05
C ALA A 382 18.25 -24.34 36.61
N ALA A 383 17.20 -23.62 36.22
CA ALA A 383 15.82 -23.94 36.61
C ALA A 383 15.38 -25.32 36.11
N LYS A 384 15.75 -25.69 34.87
CA LYS A 384 15.46 -27.02 34.31
C LYS A 384 16.22 -28.13 35.03
N ALA A 385 17.48 -27.89 35.42
CA ALA A 385 18.27 -28.84 36.20
C ALA A 385 17.72 -29.03 37.62
N ALA A 386 17.25 -27.96 38.27
CA ALA A 386 16.63 -28.02 39.59
C ALA A 386 15.27 -28.74 39.58
N GLY A 387 14.45 -28.55 38.54
CA GLY A 387 13.16 -29.24 38.40
C GLY A 387 13.28 -30.74 38.05
N GLY A 388 14.35 -31.15 37.38
CA GLY A 388 14.59 -32.57 37.05
C GLY A 388 14.93 -33.47 38.25
N ALA A 389 15.28 -32.88 39.40
CA ALA A 389 15.67 -33.63 40.60
C ALA A 389 14.46 -34.08 41.46
N THR A 390 13.27 -33.51 41.27
CA THR A 390 12.08 -33.84 42.08
C THR A 390 11.20 -34.95 41.49
N ASP A 391 11.42 -35.34 40.23
CA ASP A 391 10.58 -36.36 39.55
C ASP A 391 11.12 -37.80 39.65
N ALA A 392 12.29 -38.00 40.29
CA ALA A 392 12.89 -39.33 40.43
C ALA A 392 12.39 -40.15 41.65
N GLY A 393 11.46 -39.61 42.45
CA GLY A 393 11.09 -40.18 43.75
C GLY A 393 9.66 -40.70 43.93
N GLY A 394 8.82 -40.79 42.89
CA GLY A 394 7.38 -41.03 43.08
C GLY A 394 6.68 -41.76 41.95
N ALA A 395 7.09 -42.99 41.65
CA ALA A 395 6.30 -43.91 40.81
C ALA A 395 5.14 -44.50 41.62
N ALA A 396 4.07 -43.73 41.84
CA ALA A 396 2.75 -44.25 42.21
C ALA A 396 1.63 -43.26 41.89
N ALA A 397 0.99 -43.50 40.73
CA ALA A 397 -0.43 -43.26 40.45
C ALA A 397 -1.06 -41.93 40.88
N VAL A 398 -0.90 -40.85 40.08
CA VAL A 398 -1.94 -39.79 39.96
C VAL A 398 -1.95 -39.27 38.51
N GLY A 399 -3.14 -39.20 37.91
CA GLY A 399 -3.36 -38.90 36.49
C GLY A 399 -2.94 -37.50 36.02
N PRO A 400 -2.95 -37.27 34.69
CA PRO A 400 -2.37 -36.08 34.08
C PRO A 400 -3.25 -34.86 34.33
N ARG A 401 -2.85 -34.01 35.28
CA ARG A 401 -3.39 -32.65 35.44
C ARG A 401 -2.40 -31.67 34.81
N SER A 402 -2.66 -31.30 33.56
CA SER A 402 -1.99 -30.19 32.87
C SER A 402 -2.35 -28.87 33.54
N THR A 403 -1.49 -28.38 34.44
CA THR A 403 -1.55 -27.01 34.93
C THR A 403 -0.70 -26.14 34.02
N GLY A 404 -1.36 -25.45 33.09
CA GLY A 404 -0.77 -24.34 32.36
C GLY A 404 -0.57 -23.14 33.29
N GLY A 405 0.43 -22.32 32.97
CA GLY A 405 0.51 -20.94 33.48
C GLY A 405 1.80 -20.55 34.18
N ALA A 406 2.97 -20.83 33.60
CA ALA A 406 4.17 -20.05 33.93
C ALA A 406 4.02 -18.64 33.35
N ALA A 407 3.38 -17.75 34.10
CA ALA A 407 3.41 -16.32 33.85
C ALA A 407 4.83 -15.81 34.15
N GLY A 408 5.64 -15.67 33.09
CA GLY A 408 6.95 -15.04 33.19
C GLY A 408 6.79 -13.60 33.68
N GLY A 409 7.32 -13.33 34.86
CA GLY A 409 7.44 -11.99 35.42
C GLY A 409 8.30 -11.12 34.51
N GLY A 410 7.65 -10.26 33.73
CA GLY A 410 8.31 -9.24 32.93
C GLY A 410 8.97 -8.23 33.85
N THR A 411 10.30 -8.18 33.83
CA THR A 411 11.10 -7.12 34.42
C THR A 411 10.76 -5.79 33.74
N ALA A 412 9.84 -5.06 34.38
CA ALA A 412 9.59 -3.66 34.11
C ALA A 412 10.87 -2.86 34.42
N GLY A 413 11.52 -2.29 33.40
CA GLY A 413 12.64 -1.37 33.61
C GLY A 413 13.59 -1.19 32.43
N GLY A 414 13.63 -2.14 31.49
CA GLY A 414 14.35 -1.94 30.24
C GLY A 414 13.45 -1.26 29.22
N TYR A 415 13.86 -0.11 28.68
CA TYR A 415 13.42 0.38 27.36
C TYR A 415 13.88 -0.62 26.29
N GLY A 416 13.33 -1.82 26.33
CA GLY A 416 13.54 -2.85 25.34
C GLY A 416 12.97 -2.30 24.05
N PHE A 417 13.85 -2.09 23.07
CA PHE A 417 13.45 -1.92 21.68
C PHE A 417 12.32 -2.91 21.42
N VAL A 418 11.13 -2.37 21.10
CA VAL A 418 9.94 -3.16 20.79
C VAL A 418 10.37 -4.13 19.70
N ARG A 419 10.59 -5.40 20.06
CA ARG A 419 10.88 -6.44 19.09
C ARG A 419 9.58 -6.64 18.32
N HIS A 420 9.51 -6.04 17.14
CA HIS A 420 8.46 -6.28 16.17
C HIS A 420 8.39 -7.79 15.88
N HIS A 421 7.20 -8.28 15.48
CA HIS A 421 6.83 -9.69 15.38
C HIS A 421 7.81 -10.62 14.62
N TYR A 422 8.80 -10.08 13.91
CA TYR A 422 9.79 -10.84 13.14
C TYR A 422 11.25 -10.37 13.34
N GLY A 423 11.53 -9.50 14.33
CA GLY A 423 12.88 -8.97 14.55
C GLY A 423 13.40 -8.02 13.46
N ILE A 424 12.58 -7.67 12.48
CA ILE A 424 12.87 -6.65 11.46
C ILE A 424 12.30 -5.31 11.95
N PRO A 425 13.06 -4.20 11.88
CA PRO A 425 12.54 -2.88 12.19
C PRO A 425 11.29 -2.59 11.37
N ASP A 426 10.26 -2.03 12.02
CA ASP A 426 9.05 -1.62 11.32
C ASP A 426 9.39 -0.55 10.29
N SER A 427 9.10 -0.82 9.01
CA SER A 427 9.40 0.11 7.91
C SER A 427 8.55 1.39 7.99
N HIS A 428 7.50 1.40 8.81
CA HIS A 428 6.75 2.60 9.16
C HIS A 428 7.51 3.54 10.10
N ASP A 429 8.58 3.08 10.76
CA ASP A 429 9.43 3.87 11.64
C ASP A 429 10.55 4.60 10.90
N ASN A 430 10.21 5.26 9.80
CA ASN A 430 11.15 6.03 8.99
C ASN A 430 10.92 7.54 9.14
N ASN A 431 11.94 8.33 8.75
CA ASN A 431 11.88 9.79 8.82
C ASN A 431 11.20 10.43 7.60
N TRP A 432 10.92 9.66 6.53
CA TRP A 432 10.29 10.17 5.31
C TRP A 432 8.89 10.71 5.58
N GLN A 433 8.12 10.02 6.43
CA GLN A 433 6.77 10.45 6.81
C GLN A 433 6.71 11.84 7.49
N LEU A 434 7.77 12.25 8.20
CA LEU A 434 7.85 13.60 8.78
C LEU A 434 8.12 14.66 7.71
N LEU A 435 8.97 14.32 6.73
CA LEU A 435 9.26 15.20 5.60
C LEU A 435 8.02 15.34 4.70
N GLU A 436 7.29 14.25 4.47
CA GLU A 436 6.00 14.24 3.78
C GLU A 436 4.99 15.13 4.48
N LEU A 437 4.89 15.05 5.81
CA LEU A 437 4.02 15.92 6.60
C LEU A 437 4.36 17.40 6.40
N ALA A 438 5.64 17.73 6.48
CA ALA A 438 6.12 19.10 6.31
C ALA A 438 5.81 19.64 4.91
N LEU A 439 5.99 18.82 3.87
CA LEU A 439 5.68 19.17 2.47
C LEU A 439 4.18 19.14 2.16
N CYS A 440 3.38 18.42 2.95
CA CYS A 440 1.94 18.35 2.75
C CYS A 440 1.23 19.67 3.05
N LEU A 441 1.69 20.45 4.03
CA LEU A 441 1.11 21.75 4.36
C LEU A 441 1.13 22.73 3.17
N PRO A 442 2.28 23.02 2.54
CA PRO A 442 2.30 23.89 1.37
C PRO A 442 1.59 23.26 0.16
N LEU A 443 1.55 21.92 0.05
CA LEU A 443 0.76 21.24 -0.97
C LEU A 443 -0.72 21.59 -0.85
N VAL A 444 -1.31 21.45 0.34
CA VAL A 444 -2.74 21.75 0.62
C VAL A 444 -3.06 23.19 0.26
N LEU A 445 -2.21 24.13 0.68
CA LEU A 445 -2.37 25.56 0.38
C LEU A 445 -2.22 25.87 -1.12
N GLY A 446 -1.60 24.97 -1.88
CA GLY A 446 -1.22 25.23 -3.27
C GLY A 446 -0.21 26.36 -3.35
N TRP A 447 0.79 26.34 -2.46
CA TRP A 447 1.95 27.22 -2.50
C TRP A 447 3.12 26.48 -3.16
N GLN A 448 3.69 27.07 -4.20
CA GLN A 448 4.78 26.54 -5.00
C GLN A 448 4.46 25.12 -5.47
N THR A 449 3.23 24.94 -5.97
CA THR A 449 2.64 23.62 -6.24
C THR A 449 3.59 22.74 -7.06
N SER A 450 4.27 23.31 -8.05
CA SER A 450 5.25 22.59 -8.87
C SER A 450 6.42 22.06 -8.06
N LEU A 451 7.10 22.92 -7.28
CA LEU A 451 8.25 22.52 -6.47
C LEU A 451 7.85 21.51 -5.39
N VAL A 452 6.76 21.78 -4.68
CA VAL A 452 6.27 20.89 -3.61
C VAL A 452 5.91 19.52 -4.14
N CYS A 453 5.22 19.43 -5.30
CA CYS A 453 4.92 18.15 -5.93
C CYS A 453 6.18 17.37 -6.30
N ARG A 454 7.23 18.04 -6.82
CA ARG A 454 8.51 17.38 -7.14
C ARG A 454 9.20 16.81 -5.91
N LEU A 455 9.34 17.65 -4.88
CA LEU A 455 10.02 17.26 -3.64
C LEU A 455 9.29 16.07 -3.01
N LEU A 456 7.96 16.16 -2.93
CA LEU A 456 7.14 15.11 -2.34
C LEU A 456 7.14 13.83 -3.18
N ALA A 457 7.08 13.91 -4.51
CA ALA A 457 7.23 12.75 -5.38
C ALA A 457 8.61 12.10 -5.23
N GLY A 458 9.67 12.90 -5.11
CA GLY A 458 11.03 12.41 -4.84
C GLY A 458 11.12 11.70 -3.49
N VAL A 459 10.53 12.28 -2.44
CA VAL A 459 10.49 11.68 -1.10
C VAL A 459 9.77 10.34 -1.11
N LEU A 460 8.59 10.26 -1.73
CA LEU A 460 7.82 9.01 -1.82
C LEU A 460 8.56 7.93 -2.63
N LEU A 461 9.24 8.29 -3.71
CA LEU A 461 10.04 7.33 -4.48
C LEU A 461 11.28 6.86 -3.70
N LEU A 462 11.90 7.75 -2.92
CA LEU A 462 13.01 7.38 -2.03
C LEU A 462 12.51 6.47 -0.89
N GLU A 463 11.35 6.76 -0.30
CA GLU A 463 10.71 5.87 0.69
C GLU A 463 10.42 4.50 0.07
N ALA A 464 9.75 4.46 -1.10
CA ALA A 464 9.47 3.22 -1.83
C ALA A 464 10.74 2.36 -1.98
N VAL A 465 11.84 2.95 -2.45
CA VAL A 465 13.08 2.20 -2.72
C VAL A 465 13.83 1.81 -1.44
N THR A 466 13.84 2.66 -0.42
CA THR A 466 14.66 2.45 0.78
C THR A 466 13.95 1.69 1.89
N CYS A 467 12.65 1.89 2.07
CA CYS A 467 11.83 1.28 3.12
C CYS A 467 11.09 0.03 2.63
N TRP A 468 10.77 -0.04 1.33
CA TRP A 468 9.91 -1.10 0.78
C TRP A 468 10.60 -1.93 -0.32
N PRO A 469 11.80 -2.52 -0.06
CA PRO A 469 12.50 -3.35 -1.04
C PRO A 469 11.80 -4.71 -1.15
N PHE A 470 10.63 -4.78 -1.78
CA PHE A 470 9.85 -6.01 -1.89
C PHE A 470 10.58 -7.11 -2.69
N TRP A 471 11.57 -6.72 -3.50
CA TRP A 471 12.50 -7.61 -4.20
C TRP A 471 13.57 -8.22 -3.29
N ALA A 472 13.65 -7.79 -2.03
CA ALA A 472 14.55 -8.37 -1.06
C ALA A 472 14.17 -9.83 -0.77
N TRP A 473 15.16 -10.69 -0.72
CA TRP A 473 15.01 -12.12 -0.48
C TRP A 473 14.79 -12.45 1.01
N PHE A 474 14.90 -11.48 1.92
CA PHE A 474 14.91 -11.70 3.37
C PHE A 474 13.54 -11.52 4.05
N TRP A 475 12.44 -11.40 3.31
CA TRP A 475 11.12 -11.25 3.93
C TRP A 475 10.72 -12.54 4.68
N PRO A 476 10.28 -12.43 5.95
CA PRO A 476 10.05 -13.58 6.83
C PRO A 476 8.83 -14.41 6.42
N SER A 477 7.94 -13.84 5.61
CA SER A 477 6.76 -14.50 5.09
C SER A 477 6.33 -13.90 3.76
N TRP A 478 5.56 -14.66 2.99
CA TRP A 478 4.93 -14.17 1.77
C TRP A 478 4.02 -12.95 2.04
N HIS A 479 3.29 -12.93 3.16
CA HIS A 479 2.46 -11.80 3.55
C HIS A 479 3.29 -10.52 3.77
N ALA A 480 4.47 -10.63 4.40
CA ALA A 480 5.35 -9.49 4.59
C ALA A 480 5.89 -8.95 3.24
N ALA A 481 6.27 -9.86 2.33
CA ALA A 481 6.70 -9.46 0.98
C ALA A 481 5.57 -8.80 0.19
N ALA A 482 4.35 -9.35 0.25
CA ALA A 482 3.17 -8.79 -0.40
C ALA A 482 2.82 -7.40 0.16
N HIS A 483 2.91 -7.24 1.49
CA HIS A 483 2.70 -5.96 2.16
C HIS A 483 3.73 -4.90 1.73
N ALA A 484 5.03 -5.24 1.75
CA ALA A 484 6.07 -4.34 1.29
C ALA A 484 5.88 -3.96 -0.19
N ARG A 485 5.51 -4.92 -1.04
CA ARG A 485 5.20 -4.67 -2.45
C ARG A 485 4.03 -3.71 -2.61
N GLN A 486 2.97 -3.90 -1.84
CA GLN A 486 1.80 -3.02 -1.87
C GLN A 486 2.20 -1.58 -1.54
N HIS A 487 3.01 -1.38 -0.52
CA HIS A 487 3.51 -0.06 -0.13
C HIS A 487 4.34 0.58 -1.25
N PHE A 488 5.31 -0.16 -1.81
CA PHE A 488 6.12 0.30 -2.94
C PHE A 488 5.26 0.85 -4.10
N PHE A 489 4.26 0.08 -4.53
CA PHE A 489 3.40 0.49 -5.66
C PHE A 489 2.42 1.61 -5.29
N VAL A 490 1.99 1.70 -4.03
CA VAL A 490 1.18 2.83 -3.56
C VAL A 490 1.99 4.12 -3.61
N ASP A 491 3.19 4.12 -3.01
CA ASP A 491 4.04 5.32 -2.95
C ASP A 491 4.44 5.76 -4.37
N GLY A 492 4.75 4.80 -5.24
CA GLY A 492 4.96 5.04 -6.67
C GLY A 492 3.75 5.68 -7.35
N ALA A 493 2.55 5.13 -7.16
CA ALA A 493 1.32 5.68 -7.74
C ALA A 493 1.01 7.10 -7.24
N VAL A 494 1.21 7.38 -5.95
CA VAL A 494 1.04 8.71 -5.34
C VAL A 494 2.06 9.70 -5.92
N ALA A 495 3.33 9.29 -6.07
CA ALA A 495 4.35 10.08 -6.76
C ALA A 495 3.94 10.39 -8.22
N GLY A 496 3.42 9.40 -8.94
CA GLY A 496 2.85 9.60 -10.28
C GLY A 496 1.69 10.60 -10.30
N GLY A 497 0.78 10.52 -9.32
CA GLY A 497 -0.28 11.51 -9.13
C GLY A 497 0.27 12.94 -8.95
N LEU A 498 1.30 13.12 -8.12
CA LEU A 498 1.93 14.42 -7.86
C LEU A 498 2.61 15.00 -9.10
N VAL A 499 3.31 14.18 -9.89
CA VAL A 499 3.91 14.61 -11.17
C VAL A 499 2.83 15.09 -12.14
N LEU A 500 1.67 14.41 -12.19
CA LEU A 500 0.55 14.85 -13.02
C LEU A 500 -0.10 16.14 -12.48
N LEU A 501 -0.21 16.29 -11.16
CA LEU A 501 -0.72 17.52 -10.55
C LEU A 501 0.17 18.72 -10.91
N GLN A 502 1.49 18.55 -10.82
CA GLN A 502 2.47 19.54 -11.28
C GLN A 502 2.25 19.93 -12.75
N ALA A 503 2.11 18.94 -13.64
CA ALA A 503 1.91 19.18 -15.08
C ALA A 503 0.56 19.88 -15.40
N LEU A 504 -0.43 19.73 -14.53
CA LEU A 504 -1.73 20.38 -14.68
C LEU A 504 -1.74 21.83 -14.18
N GLY A 505 -0.78 22.18 -13.32
CA GLY A 505 -0.63 23.49 -12.70
C GLY A 505 -1.43 23.63 -11.39
N PRO A 506 -1.30 24.79 -10.72
CA PRO A 506 -1.86 25.00 -9.39
C PRO A 506 -3.40 24.96 -9.39
N GLY A 507 -4.05 25.39 -10.46
CA GLY A 507 -5.52 25.54 -10.52
C GLY A 507 -5.99 26.87 -9.91
N SER A 508 -7.29 27.16 -10.06
CA SER A 508 -7.86 28.47 -9.66
C SER A 508 -7.96 28.69 -8.15
N TYR A 509 -7.97 27.62 -7.35
CA TYR A 509 -8.25 27.67 -5.90
C TYR A 509 -6.97 27.53 -5.08
N THR A 510 -5.95 28.36 -5.35
CA THR A 510 -4.61 28.22 -4.76
C THR A 510 -3.98 29.53 -4.34
N VAL A 511 -3.08 29.46 -3.35
CA VAL A 511 -2.24 30.60 -2.96
C VAL A 511 -1.39 31.06 -4.15
N ASP A 512 -0.81 30.15 -4.94
CA ASP A 512 -0.06 30.50 -6.16
C ASP A 512 -0.88 31.41 -7.10
N ARG A 513 -2.17 31.08 -7.30
CA ARG A 513 -3.05 31.88 -8.15
C ARG A 513 -3.35 33.25 -7.54
N LEU A 514 -3.63 33.30 -6.23
CA LEU A 514 -3.90 34.55 -5.51
C LEU A 514 -2.69 35.51 -5.54
N LEU A 515 -1.47 34.97 -5.43
CA LEU A 515 -0.24 35.76 -5.49
C LEU A 515 0.05 36.24 -6.91
N SER A 516 -0.18 35.40 -7.92
CA SER A 516 0.02 35.81 -9.33
C SER A 516 -0.87 36.97 -9.77
N GLY A 517 -2.10 37.06 -9.22
CA GLY A 517 -3.05 38.11 -9.58
C GLY A 517 -2.81 39.48 -8.92
N LYS A 518 -1.82 39.60 -8.02
CA LYS A 518 -1.42 40.88 -7.43
C LYS A 518 -0.20 41.51 -8.12
N ALA A 519 0.48 40.75 -8.98
CA ALA A 519 1.67 41.19 -9.70
C ALA A 519 1.34 41.80 -11.08
N GLU A 520 0.08 41.67 -11.50
CA GLU A 520 -0.54 42.36 -12.63
C GLU A 520 -1.28 43.60 -12.11
#